data_AF-A0A7S2PDG6-F1
#
_entry.id   AF-A0A7S2PDG6-F1
#
_cell.length_a   1.000
_cell.length_b   1.000
_cell.length_c   1.000
_cell.angle_alpha   90.00
_cell.angle_beta   90.00
_cell.angle_gamma   90.00
#
_symmetry.space_group_name_H-M   'P 1'
#
loop_
_entity.id
_entity.type
_entity.pdbx_description
1 polymer ?
#
loop_
_entity_poly.entity_id
_entity_poly.type
_entity_poly.pdbx_seq_one_letter_code
_entity_poly.pdbx_strand_id
1 'polypeptide(L)'
;VEDLAFAGFLDQYNDQYDKVSTRTPAPLKRVETKEFYPVTTTDDPVIEKLAIEGKGTVFATDAILAHLMTCPRSIYPWDIVVQKLPTGALFFDKRDASQFDYLTVHETSNTPPAPLGNRDNEEDQINTPERLSLEATMINQNFTQQILRSQKHRSNFDLPNPFWDEEDNDGMEPASVAYRYRKFDLGDGVLLVARTELHGLAKDNKKVDTSKIALPGKKKKKKQVEVEEEQGDQYMTAYALNEYDPSFASNAPPARPGTTINWREKLDNQPGAVLASEMKNNSFKLAKWTAQSMLAGASQMKIGFVSRINPKNAYEHTVLA
;
A
#
# COMPACT_ATOMS: atom_id res chain seq x y z
N VAL A 1 20.84 -0.13 -9.21
CA VAL A 1 19.44 -0.43 -9.59
C VAL A 1 19.21 0.15 -10.98
N GLU A 2 18.67 -0.64 -11.89
CA GLU A 2 18.39 -0.26 -13.28
C GLU A 2 16.93 -0.59 -13.59
N ASP A 3 16.21 0.29 -14.28
CA ASP A 3 14.86 -0.01 -14.74
C ASP A 3 14.91 -0.66 -16.12
N LEU A 4 14.22 -1.79 -16.27
CA LEU A 4 14.20 -2.59 -17.49
C LEU A 4 12.95 -2.35 -18.33
N ALA A 5 11.81 -2.13 -17.68
CA ALA A 5 10.53 -1.86 -18.33
C ALA A 5 9.58 -1.13 -17.38
N PHE A 6 8.63 -0.39 -17.97
CA PHE A 6 7.61 0.37 -17.24
C PHE A 6 6.26 0.20 -17.95
N ALA A 7 5.26 -0.28 -17.23
CA ALA A 7 3.99 -0.70 -17.79
C ALA A 7 2.80 -0.15 -17.00
N GLY A 8 1.65 0.02 -17.65
CA GLY A 8 0.42 0.53 -17.03
C GLY A 8 0.34 2.06 -17.01
N PHE A 9 -0.31 2.61 -15.99
CA PHE A 9 -0.53 4.06 -15.87
C PHE A 9 -0.71 4.49 -14.42
N LEU A 10 -0.44 5.77 -14.16
CA LEU A 10 -0.69 6.41 -12.87
C LEU A 10 -1.63 7.61 -13.02
N ASP A 11 -2.69 7.64 -12.23
CA ASP A 11 -3.52 8.81 -12.03
C ASP A 11 -2.88 9.71 -10.93
N GLN A 12 -3.07 11.03 -11.05
CA GLN A 12 -2.51 11.99 -10.09
C GLN A 12 -3.24 11.96 -8.75
N TYR A 13 -2.51 12.07 -7.64
CA TYR A 13 -3.05 12.19 -6.30
C TYR A 13 -3.93 13.44 -6.15
N ASN A 14 -5.03 13.31 -5.41
CA ASN A 14 -5.91 14.41 -5.07
C ASN A 14 -5.53 15.00 -3.71
N ASP A 15 -4.78 16.11 -3.73
CA ASP A 15 -4.30 16.82 -2.53
C ASP A 15 -5.40 17.29 -1.57
N GLN A 16 -6.69 17.25 -1.96
CA GLN A 16 -7.78 17.51 -1.03
C GLN A 16 -7.89 16.43 0.06
N TYR A 17 -7.39 15.22 -0.19
CA TYR A 17 -7.37 14.16 0.82
C TYR A 17 -6.39 14.45 1.96
N ASP A 18 -5.34 15.27 1.75
CA ASP A 18 -4.47 15.74 2.83
C ASP A 18 -5.20 16.68 3.82
N LYS A 19 -6.43 17.12 3.51
CA LYS A 19 -7.28 17.95 4.38
C LYS A 19 -8.35 17.16 5.15
N VAL A 20 -8.45 15.85 4.91
CA VAL A 20 -9.36 14.98 5.67
C VAL A 20 -8.89 14.94 7.12
N SER A 21 -9.84 14.98 8.05
CA SER A 21 -9.56 14.95 9.50
C SER A 21 -10.67 14.22 10.23
N THR A 22 -10.50 13.91 11.52
CA THR A 22 -11.57 13.24 12.28
C THR A 22 -12.82 14.12 12.44
N ARG A 23 -12.68 15.44 12.27
CA ARG A 23 -13.77 16.43 12.31
C ARG A 23 -14.49 16.58 10.97
N THR A 24 -13.77 16.37 9.87
CA THR A 24 -14.29 16.43 8.50
C THR A 24 -13.90 15.16 7.75
N PRO A 25 -14.43 14.00 8.17
CA PRO A 25 -14.06 12.73 7.56
C PRO A 25 -14.70 12.58 6.18
N ALA A 26 -14.10 11.77 5.32
CA ALA A 26 -14.65 11.44 4.01
C ALA A 26 -15.24 10.02 4.03
N PRO A 27 -16.42 9.76 3.42
CA PRO A 27 -16.90 8.40 3.27
C PRO A 27 -15.97 7.61 2.35
N LEU A 28 -15.67 6.35 2.71
CA LEU A 28 -15.00 5.44 1.79
C LEU A 28 -16.04 4.90 0.80
N LYS A 29 -15.75 5.04 -0.48
CA LYS A 29 -16.59 4.61 -1.59
C LYS A 29 -16.08 3.27 -2.09
N ARG A 30 -17.01 2.40 -2.46
CA ARG A 30 -16.68 1.15 -3.15
C ARG A 30 -16.25 1.47 -4.57
N VAL A 31 -15.17 0.83 -5.01
CA VAL A 31 -14.63 0.96 -6.35
C VAL A 31 -15.07 -0.29 -7.10
N GLU A 32 -16.24 -0.22 -7.72
CA GLU A 32 -16.88 -1.37 -8.36
C GLU A 32 -16.47 -1.58 -9.82
N THR A 33 -15.80 -0.59 -10.43
CA THR A 33 -15.43 -0.60 -11.86
C THR A 33 -13.94 -0.79 -12.09
N LYS A 34 -13.19 -1.22 -11.07
CA LYS A 34 -11.73 -1.39 -11.16
C LYS A 34 -11.27 -2.80 -10.84
N GLU A 35 -10.36 -3.31 -11.65
CA GLU A 35 -9.71 -4.61 -11.45
C GLU A 35 -8.29 -4.47 -10.89
N PHE A 36 -7.94 -5.40 -10.01
CA PHE A 36 -6.63 -5.52 -9.39
C PHE A 36 -6.05 -6.88 -9.75
N TYR A 37 -4.78 -6.92 -10.17
CA TYR A 37 -4.14 -8.11 -10.70
C TYR A 37 -3.06 -8.64 -9.75
N PRO A 38 -3.39 -9.58 -8.85
CA PRO A 38 -2.41 -10.23 -7.98
C PRO A 38 -1.66 -11.34 -8.75
N VAL A 39 -0.99 -11.02 -9.85
CA VAL A 39 -0.31 -12.01 -10.70
C VAL A 39 1.04 -12.43 -10.10
N THR A 40 1.33 -13.75 -10.04
CA THR A 40 2.62 -14.28 -9.55
C THR A 40 3.75 -14.08 -10.57
N THR A 41 4.97 -14.47 -10.24
CA THR A 41 6.17 -14.23 -11.05
C THR A 41 6.16 -15.01 -12.36
N THR A 42 5.82 -16.31 -12.34
CA THR A 42 5.82 -17.14 -13.56
C THR A 42 4.70 -16.82 -14.53
N ASP A 43 3.63 -16.20 -14.06
CA ASP A 43 2.46 -15.84 -14.87
C ASP A 43 2.59 -14.42 -15.45
N ASP A 44 3.70 -13.74 -15.19
CA ASP A 44 3.98 -12.41 -15.70
C ASP A 44 4.72 -12.46 -17.05
N PRO A 45 4.07 -12.05 -18.16
CA PRO A 45 4.65 -12.16 -19.49
C PRO A 45 5.87 -11.24 -19.69
N VAL A 46 5.98 -10.15 -18.94
CA VAL A 46 7.13 -9.26 -18.99
C VAL A 46 8.31 -9.90 -18.26
N ILE A 47 8.09 -10.51 -17.09
CA ILE A 47 9.15 -11.27 -16.39
C ILE A 47 9.63 -12.44 -17.26
N GLU A 48 8.72 -13.19 -17.88
CA GLU A 48 9.05 -14.29 -18.79
C GLU A 48 9.98 -13.80 -19.92
N LYS A 49 9.61 -12.70 -20.59
CA LYS A 49 10.44 -12.07 -21.63
C LYS A 49 11.82 -11.66 -21.10
N LEU A 50 11.89 -11.01 -19.94
CA LEU A 50 13.16 -10.57 -19.33
C LEU A 50 14.05 -11.77 -18.94
N ALA A 51 13.44 -12.89 -18.56
CA ALA A 51 14.16 -14.12 -18.28
C ALA A 51 14.74 -14.77 -19.55
N ILE A 52 13.96 -14.83 -20.64
CA ILE A 52 14.41 -15.32 -21.95
C ILE A 52 15.58 -14.46 -22.48
N GLU A 53 15.51 -13.14 -22.28
CA GLU A 53 16.57 -12.20 -22.66
C GLU A 53 17.81 -12.25 -21.73
N GLY A 54 17.79 -13.08 -20.68
CA GLY A 54 18.91 -13.23 -19.75
C GLY A 54 19.18 -11.98 -18.91
N LYS A 55 18.16 -11.18 -18.60
CA LYS A 55 18.30 -9.92 -17.84
C LYS A 55 18.54 -10.12 -16.34
N GLY A 56 18.32 -11.33 -15.83
CA GLY A 56 18.46 -11.68 -14.41
C GLY A 56 18.77 -13.16 -14.21
N THR A 57 19.22 -13.49 -12.99
CA THR A 57 19.40 -14.87 -12.51
C THR A 57 18.35 -15.24 -11.45
N VAL A 58 17.67 -14.25 -10.88
CA VAL A 58 16.59 -14.42 -9.91
C VAL A 58 15.41 -13.53 -10.29
N PHE A 59 14.19 -14.07 -10.26
CA PHE A 59 12.96 -13.38 -10.64
C PHE A 59 11.93 -13.45 -9.51
N ALA A 60 11.27 -12.33 -9.20
CA ALA A 60 10.25 -12.23 -8.15
C ALA A 60 9.31 -11.03 -8.38
N THR A 61 8.27 -10.93 -7.54
CA THR A 61 7.50 -9.68 -7.35
C THR A 61 7.89 -8.97 -6.06
N ASP A 62 7.60 -7.69 -5.94
CA ASP A 62 7.83 -6.90 -4.73
C ASP A 62 7.07 -7.44 -3.52
N ALA A 63 5.85 -7.95 -3.69
CA ALA A 63 5.09 -8.60 -2.64
C ALA A 63 5.87 -9.80 -2.07
N ILE A 64 6.44 -10.63 -2.93
CA ILE A 64 7.25 -11.80 -2.57
C ILE A 64 8.53 -11.37 -1.84
N LEU A 65 9.26 -10.41 -2.41
CA LEU A 65 10.48 -9.89 -1.81
C LEU A 65 10.21 -9.20 -0.47
N ALA A 66 9.11 -8.46 -0.33
CA ALA A 66 8.73 -7.80 0.90
C ALA A 66 8.46 -8.81 2.03
N HIS A 67 7.82 -9.94 1.74
CA HIS A 67 7.66 -11.02 2.72
C HIS A 67 9.01 -11.59 3.18
N LEU A 68 9.93 -11.85 2.24
CA LEU A 68 11.28 -12.33 2.57
C LEU A 68 12.08 -11.31 3.40
N MET A 69 12.09 -10.04 2.98
CA MET A 69 12.83 -8.96 3.65
C MET A 69 12.32 -8.68 5.06
N THR A 70 11.04 -8.96 5.34
CA THR A 70 10.38 -8.62 6.60
C THR A 70 9.94 -9.84 7.40
N CYS A 71 10.38 -11.04 6.99
CA CYS A 71 10.03 -12.32 7.62
C CYS A 71 10.23 -12.39 9.15
N PRO A 72 11.22 -11.72 9.78
CA PRO A 72 11.38 -11.81 11.24
C PRO A 72 10.24 -11.16 12.03
N ARG A 73 9.32 -10.45 11.37
CA ARG A 73 8.15 -9.79 11.98
C ARG A 73 6.87 -10.61 11.85
N SER A 74 6.87 -11.66 11.04
CA SER A 74 5.70 -12.49 10.76
C SER A 74 5.33 -13.34 11.96
N ILE A 75 4.02 -13.47 12.23
CA ILE A 75 3.46 -14.37 13.23
C ILE A 75 2.58 -15.42 12.54
N TYR A 76 1.77 -15.00 11.56
CA TYR A 76 0.94 -15.92 10.79
C TYR A 76 1.78 -16.70 9.78
N PRO A 77 1.39 -17.95 9.47
CA PRO A 77 2.12 -18.78 8.53
C PRO A 77 1.93 -18.25 7.10
N TRP A 78 3.00 -18.31 6.32
CA TRP A 78 3.02 -18.06 4.89
C TRP A 78 4.09 -18.95 4.26
N ASP A 79 4.03 -19.09 2.94
CA ASP A 79 4.96 -19.87 2.15
C ASP A 79 5.20 -19.22 0.80
N ILE A 80 6.35 -19.54 0.21
CA ILE A 80 6.80 -19.10 -1.12
C ILE A 80 7.29 -20.34 -1.84
N VAL A 81 6.88 -20.51 -3.10
CA VAL A 81 7.35 -21.55 -4.00
C VAL A 81 8.61 -21.05 -4.69
N VAL A 82 9.69 -21.84 -4.68
CA VAL A 82 10.91 -21.50 -5.41
C VAL A 82 11.15 -22.55 -6.48
N GLN A 83 11.19 -22.11 -7.74
CA GLN A 83 11.47 -22.97 -8.88
C GLN A 83 12.86 -22.65 -9.43
N LYS A 84 13.68 -23.70 -9.61
CA LYS A 84 14.99 -23.58 -10.25
C LYS A 84 14.95 -24.20 -11.63
N LEU A 85 15.18 -23.39 -12.66
CA LEU A 85 15.26 -23.87 -14.03
C LEU A 85 16.61 -24.57 -14.30
N PRO A 86 16.70 -25.45 -15.32
CA PRO A 86 17.95 -26.08 -15.73
C PRO A 86 19.06 -25.08 -16.10
N THR A 87 18.68 -23.88 -16.55
CA THR A 87 19.60 -22.76 -16.82
C THR A 87 20.27 -22.21 -15.56
N GLY A 88 19.79 -22.58 -14.37
CA GLY A 88 20.23 -22.04 -13.09
C GLY A 88 19.41 -20.86 -12.59
N ALA A 89 18.51 -20.30 -13.41
CA ALA A 89 17.62 -19.22 -13.02
C ALA A 89 16.64 -19.65 -11.91
N LEU A 90 16.37 -18.74 -10.96
CA LEU A 90 15.44 -18.94 -9.86
C LEU A 90 14.19 -18.07 -10.03
N PHE A 91 13.01 -18.66 -9.86
CA PHE A 91 11.73 -17.98 -9.83
C PHE A 91 11.11 -18.16 -8.45
N PHE A 92 10.71 -17.05 -7.83
CA PHE A 92 10.02 -17.05 -6.56
C PHE A 92 8.55 -16.74 -6.83
N ASP A 93 7.67 -17.67 -6.48
CA ASP A 93 6.23 -17.60 -6.70
C ASP A 93 5.45 -17.70 -5.40
N LYS A 94 4.22 -17.20 -5.45
CA LYS A 94 3.20 -17.48 -4.43
C LYS A 94 2.23 -18.53 -4.96
N ARG A 95 1.56 -19.24 -4.06
CA ARG A 95 0.50 -20.19 -4.44
C ARG A 95 -0.76 -19.44 -4.87
N ASP A 96 -1.44 -19.99 -5.88
CA ASP A 96 -2.75 -19.51 -6.32
C ASP A 96 -3.76 -19.52 -5.17
N ALA A 97 -4.61 -18.47 -5.14
CA ALA A 97 -5.66 -18.28 -4.13
C ALA A 97 -5.17 -18.41 -2.67
N SER A 98 -3.89 -18.12 -2.41
CA SER A 98 -3.33 -18.17 -1.06
C SER A 98 -3.68 -16.93 -0.25
N GLN A 99 -3.51 -17.02 1.08
CA GLN A 99 -3.67 -15.87 1.98
C GLN A 99 -2.62 -14.76 1.76
N PHE A 100 -1.65 -14.99 0.87
CA PHE A 100 -0.52 -14.11 0.57
C PHE A 100 -0.96 -12.72 0.07
N ASP A 101 -2.07 -12.67 -0.67
CA ASP A 101 -2.61 -11.45 -1.28
C ASP A 101 -3.48 -10.61 -0.35
N TYR A 102 -3.82 -11.16 0.81
CA TYR A 102 -4.70 -10.48 1.75
C TYR A 102 -3.90 -9.85 2.90
N LEU A 103 -4.44 -8.75 3.42
CA LEU A 103 -3.80 -7.95 4.46
C LEU A 103 -4.15 -8.46 5.85
N THR A 104 -3.15 -8.83 6.64
CA THR A 104 -3.36 -9.21 8.04
C THR A 104 -3.79 -8.00 8.89
N VAL A 105 -4.57 -8.25 9.95
CA VAL A 105 -5.06 -7.22 10.87
C VAL A 105 -4.71 -7.63 12.29
N HIS A 106 -3.98 -6.77 13.00
CA HIS A 106 -3.54 -6.98 14.37
C HIS A 106 -2.71 -8.27 14.58
N GLU A 107 -2.03 -8.76 13.55
CA GLU A 107 -1.22 -9.98 13.58
C GLU A 107 -0.16 -9.96 14.67
N THR A 108 0.49 -8.81 14.89
CA THR A 108 1.59 -8.65 15.86
C THR A 108 1.12 -8.02 17.17
N SER A 109 -0.20 -7.95 17.37
CA SER A 109 -0.78 -7.54 18.65
C SER A 109 -0.43 -8.55 19.75
N ASN A 110 -0.41 -8.08 20.99
CA ASN A 110 -0.32 -8.98 22.16
C ASN A 110 -1.54 -9.90 22.28
N THR A 111 -2.67 -9.49 21.70
CA THR A 111 -3.93 -10.24 21.66
C THR A 111 -4.44 -10.20 20.22
N PRO A 112 -3.89 -11.04 19.33
CA PRO A 112 -4.34 -11.07 17.94
C PRO A 112 -5.79 -11.58 17.85
N PRO A 113 -6.55 -11.22 16.80
CA PRO A 113 -7.88 -11.77 16.56
C PRO A 113 -7.82 -13.30 16.51
N ALA A 114 -8.82 -13.96 17.09
CA ALA A 114 -8.92 -15.41 17.16
C ALA A 114 -9.87 -15.95 16.09
N PRO A 115 -9.56 -17.12 15.48
CA PRO A 115 -10.52 -17.84 14.64
C PRO A 115 -11.80 -18.20 15.41
N LEU A 116 -12.87 -18.55 14.69
CA LEU A 116 -14.11 -19.01 15.30
C LEU A 116 -13.88 -20.19 16.26
N GLY A 117 -14.31 -20.05 17.51
CA GLY A 117 -14.41 -21.13 18.48
C GLY A 117 -15.78 -21.82 18.45
N ASN A 118 -15.93 -22.93 19.21
CA ASN A 118 -17.19 -23.68 19.33
C ASN A 118 -18.32 -22.97 20.10
N ARG A 119 -18.05 -21.77 20.60
CA ARG A 119 -19.03 -20.88 21.22
C ARG A 119 -18.74 -19.53 20.59
N ASP A 120 -19.72 -18.91 19.94
CA ASP A 120 -20.06 -17.49 20.12
C ASP A 120 -20.94 -16.95 18.96
N ASN A 121 -21.58 -15.82 19.27
CA ASN A 121 -22.72 -15.22 18.57
C ASN A 121 -22.34 -14.66 17.18
N GLU A 122 -23.33 -14.39 16.32
CA GLU A 122 -23.12 -13.81 14.98
C GLU A 122 -22.27 -12.53 14.98
N GLU A 123 -22.30 -11.75 16.07
CA GLU A 123 -21.52 -10.51 16.22
C GLU A 123 -20.00 -10.73 16.26
N ASP A 124 -19.53 -11.89 16.71
CA ASP A 124 -18.10 -12.23 16.77
C ASP A 124 -17.58 -12.78 15.43
N GLN A 125 -18.49 -13.16 14.51
CA GLN A 125 -18.11 -13.76 13.24
C GLN A 125 -17.47 -12.77 12.26
N ILE A 126 -17.78 -11.48 12.36
CA ILE A 126 -17.23 -10.46 11.44
C ILE A 126 -15.80 -10.03 11.80
N ASN A 127 -15.32 -10.41 13.00
CA ASN A 127 -14.03 -9.98 13.53
C ASN A 127 -13.01 -11.14 13.60
N THR A 128 -13.25 -12.24 12.88
CA THR A 128 -12.26 -13.32 12.73
C THR A 128 -11.09 -12.83 11.87
N PRO A 129 -9.88 -13.41 12.00
CA PRO A 129 -8.73 -13.06 11.17
C PRO A 129 -9.05 -13.05 9.68
N GLU A 130 -9.79 -14.04 9.20
CA GLU A 130 -10.14 -14.20 7.79
C GLU A 130 -11.08 -13.08 7.31
N ARG A 131 -12.11 -12.75 8.10
CA ARG A 131 -13.05 -11.68 7.75
C ARG A 131 -12.41 -10.31 7.78
N LEU A 132 -11.60 -10.03 8.80
CA LEU A 132 -10.83 -8.79 8.91
C LEU A 132 -9.81 -8.67 7.76
N SER A 133 -9.21 -9.78 7.34
CA SER A 133 -8.26 -9.80 6.23
C SER A 133 -8.90 -9.43 4.90
N LEU A 134 -10.08 -10.00 4.60
CA LEU A 134 -10.87 -9.65 3.42
C LEU A 134 -11.30 -8.18 3.44
N GLU A 135 -11.82 -7.71 4.58
CA GLU A 135 -12.25 -6.32 4.75
C GLU A 135 -11.07 -5.34 4.58
N ALA A 136 -9.93 -5.58 5.22
CA ALA A 136 -8.75 -4.71 5.12
C ALA A 136 -8.22 -4.62 3.68
N THR A 137 -8.26 -5.74 2.95
CA THR A 137 -7.86 -5.81 1.54
C THR A 137 -8.80 -4.98 0.67
N MET A 138 -10.12 -5.12 0.86
CA MET A 138 -11.12 -4.29 0.17
C MET A 138 -10.97 -2.81 0.51
N ILE A 139 -10.71 -2.45 1.77
CA ILE A 139 -10.46 -1.08 2.20
C ILE A 139 -9.27 -0.49 1.43
N ASN A 140 -8.17 -1.25 1.29
CA ASN A 140 -6.99 -0.80 0.57
C ASN A 140 -7.26 -0.59 -0.92
N GLN A 141 -7.92 -1.55 -1.58
CA GLN A 141 -8.34 -1.42 -2.97
C GLN A 141 -9.20 -0.17 -3.19
N ASN A 142 -10.23 0.03 -2.35
CA ASN A 142 -11.10 1.18 -2.46
C ASN A 142 -10.37 2.50 -2.21
N PHE A 143 -9.59 2.57 -1.12
CA PHE A 143 -8.89 3.79 -0.72
C PHE A 143 -7.86 4.23 -1.76
N THR A 144 -7.04 3.30 -2.25
CA THR A 144 -5.96 3.62 -3.20
C THR A 144 -6.46 4.22 -4.49
N GLN A 145 -7.66 3.88 -4.95
CA GLN A 145 -8.26 4.46 -6.14
C GLN A 145 -9.07 5.72 -5.82
N GLN A 146 -9.73 5.78 -4.66
CA GLN A 146 -10.54 6.93 -4.24
C GLN A 146 -9.71 8.21 -4.07
N ILE A 147 -8.46 8.10 -3.61
CA ILE A 147 -7.59 9.25 -3.37
C ILE A 147 -6.98 9.87 -4.64
N LEU A 148 -7.28 9.30 -5.81
CA LEU A 148 -6.75 9.76 -7.09
C LEU A 148 -7.73 10.72 -7.76
N ARG A 149 -7.19 11.58 -8.63
CA ARG A 149 -7.97 12.45 -9.51
C ARG A 149 -8.55 11.63 -10.66
N SER A 150 -9.49 12.23 -11.39
CA SER A 150 -10.05 11.59 -12.59
C SER A 150 -8.97 11.28 -13.64
N GLN A 151 -9.26 10.31 -14.51
CA GLN A 151 -8.46 9.91 -15.68
C GLN A 151 -7.93 11.06 -16.57
N LYS A 152 -8.50 12.26 -16.50
CA LYS A 152 -7.96 13.47 -17.15
C LYS A 152 -6.55 13.85 -16.68
N HIS A 153 -6.13 13.36 -15.52
CA HIS A 153 -4.81 13.59 -14.92
C HIS A 153 -3.95 12.31 -14.94
N ARG A 154 -4.19 11.43 -15.90
CA ARG A 154 -3.47 10.16 -16.09
C ARG A 154 -2.16 10.36 -16.84
N SER A 155 -1.13 9.66 -16.39
CA SER A 155 0.13 9.46 -17.11
C SER A 155 0.27 7.98 -17.47
N ASN A 156 0.32 7.68 -18.77
CA ASN A 156 0.57 6.33 -19.29
C ASN A 156 2.09 6.09 -19.45
N PHE A 157 2.51 4.83 -19.34
CA PHE A 157 3.90 4.44 -19.57
C PHE A 157 4.09 3.71 -20.91
N ASP A 158 5.34 3.33 -21.17
CA ASP A 158 5.78 2.79 -22.46
C ASP A 158 5.04 1.51 -22.86
N LEU A 159 4.68 0.69 -21.88
CA LEU A 159 3.91 -0.53 -22.08
C LEU A 159 2.49 -0.39 -21.47
N PRO A 160 1.46 -0.98 -22.09
CA PRO A 160 0.14 -1.08 -21.47
C PRO A 160 0.19 -1.95 -20.20
N ASN A 161 -0.91 -2.01 -19.45
CA ASN A 161 -1.01 -2.99 -18.36
C ASN A 161 -0.87 -4.41 -18.95
N PRO A 162 0.12 -5.22 -18.53
CA PRO A 162 0.39 -6.52 -19.14
C PRO A 162 -0.62 -7.61 -18.75
N PHE A 163 -1.56 -7.31 -17.85
CA PHE A 163 -2.55 -8.26 -17.31
C PHE A 163 -3.99 -7.91 -17.69
N TRP A 164 -4.20 -6.77 -18.34
CA TRP A 164 -5.53 -6.33 -18.76
C TRP A 164 -5.69 -6.47 -20.26
N ASP A 165 -6.80 -7.08 -20.66
CA ASP A 165 -7.22 -7.19 -22.05
C ASP A 165 -8.40 -6.23 -22.30
N GLU A 166 -8.24 -5.31 -23.24
CA GLU A 166 -9.30 -4.37 -23.61
C GLU A 166 -10.48 -5.08 -24.30
N GLU A 167 -10.24 -6.23 -24.93
CA GLU A 167 -11.28 -6.98 -25.64
C GLU A 167 -12.13 -7.85 -24.69
N ASP A 168 -11.62 -8.16 -23.49
CA ASP A 168 -12.24 -9.04 -22.49
C ASP A 168 -12.31 -8.37 -21.10
N ASN A 169 -13.00 -7.23 -21.03
CA ASN A 169 -13.01 -6.39 -19.82
C ASN A 169 -14.33 -6.35 -19.05
N ASP A 170 -15.41 -6.98 -19.53
CA ASP A 170 -16.74 -7.00 -18.87
C ASP A 170 -17.25 -5.61 -18.36
N GLY A 171 -16.82 -4.50 -18.97
CA GLY A 171 -17.14 -3.13 -18.55
C GLY A 171 -16.29 -2.60 -17.38
N MET A 172 -15.27 -3.34 -16.98
CA MET A 172 -14.27 -3.00 -15.98
C MET A 172 -13.06 -2.32 -16.60
N GLU A 173 -12.34 -1.55 -15.79
CA GLU A 173 -11.06 -0.97 -16.16
C GLU A 173 -9.97 -1.43 -15.18
N PRO A 174 -8.70 -1.49 -15.59
CA PRO A 174 -7.62 -1.70 -14.64
C PRO A 174 -7.57 -0.56 -13.61
N ALA A 175 -7.27 -0.92 -12.37
CA ALA A 175 -6.91 0.05 -11.33
C ALA A 175 -5.70 0.88 -11.77
N SER A 176 -5.58 2.11 -11.24
CA SER A 176 -4.37 2.90 -11.43
C SER A 176 -3.21 2.25 -10.68
N VAL A 177 -2.39 1.52 -11.44
CA VAL A 177 -1.17 0.88 -11.01
C VAL A 177 -0.18 0.94 -12.17
N ALA A 178 1.08 1.24 -11.85
CA ALA A 178 2.18 1.09 -12.78
C ALA A 178 3.16 0.02 -12.29
N TYR A 179 3.54 -0.86 -13.21
CA TYR A 179 4.47 -1.95 -12.97
C TYR A 179 5.86 -1.55 -13.44
N ARG A 180 6.81 -1.51 -12.51
CA ARG A 180 8.22 -1.21 -12.74
C ARG A 180 9.05 -2.46 -12.59
N TYR A 181 9.66 -2.88 -13.69
CA TYR A 181 10.55 -4.03 -13.72
C TYR A 181 11.97 -3.55 -13.47
N ARG A 182 12.53 -3.91 -12.33
CA ARG A 182 13.80 -3.36 -11.85
C ARG A 182 14.83 -4.46 -11.66
N LYS A 183 16.06 -4.16 -12.07
CA LYS A 183 17.23 -5.01 -11.88
C LYS A 183 18.08 -4.50 -10.72
N PHE A 184 18.41 -5.41 -9.82
CA PHE A 184 19.27 -5.21 -8.67
C PHE A 184 20.46 -6.17 -8.80
N ASP A 185 21.66 -5.61 -8.79
CA ASP A 185 22.88 -6.39 -8.62
C ASP A 185 23.12 -6.58 -7.12
N LEU A 186 23.03 -7.83 -6.66
CA LEU A 186 23.21 -8.20 -5.25
C LEU A 186 24.62 -8.72 -4.95
N GLY A 187 25.54 -8.68 -5.93
CA GLY A 187 26.86 -9.28 -5.83
C GLY A 187 26.86 -10.78 -6.12
N ASP A 188 28.05 -11.38 -6.18
CA ASP A 188 28.28 -12.82 -6.38
C ASP A 188 27.53 -13.43 -7.58
N GLY A 189 27.31 -12.64 -8.64
CA GLY A 189 26.59 -13.07 -9.85
C GLY A 189 25.07 -13.15 -9.69
N VAL A 190 24.52 -12.66 -8.58
CA VAL A 190 23.08 -12.61 -8.33
C VAL A 190 22.50 -11.31 -8.90
N LEU A 191 21.79 -11.45 -10.01
CA LEU A 191 21.07 -10.36 -10.69
C LEU A 191 19.57 -10.58 -10.47
N LEU A 192 19.01 -9.87 -9.50
CA LEU A 192 17.59 -9.92 -9.17
C LEU A 192 16.81 -9.01 -10.11
N VAL A 193 15.81 -9.56 -10.80
CA VAL A 193 14.78 -8.82 -11.53
C VAL A 193 13.47 -8.93 -10.76
N ALA A 194 12.87 -7.79 -10.45
CA ALA A 194 11.63 -7.74 -9.71
C ALA A 194 10.59 -6.85 -10.39
N ARG A 195 9.34 -7.32 -10.48
CA ARG A 195 8.20 -6.42 -10.70
C ARG A 195 7.89 -5.69 -9.40
N THR A 196 7.76 -4.38 -9.47
CA THR A 196 7.42 -3.50 -8.34
C THR A 196 6.26 -2.60 -8.73
N GLU A 197 5.47 -2.14 -7.76
CA GLU A 197 4.22 -1.43 -8.03
C GLU A 197 4.23 0.02 -7.52
N LEU A 198 3.64 0.92 -8.31
CA LEU A 198 3.38 2.32 -7.95
C LEU A 198 1.88 2.58 -8.07
N HIS A 199 1.33 3.42 -7.18
CA HIS A 199 -0.13 3.62 -7.06
C HIS A 199 -0.60 5.02 -7.50
N GLY A 200 0.31 5.99 -7.66
CA GLY A 200 -0.06 7.29 -8.23
C GLY A 200 1.10 8.27 -8.36
N LEU A 201 0.76 9.47 -8.83
CA LEU A 201 1.67 10.61 -8.96
C LEU A 201 1.30 11.71 -7.96
N ALA A 202 2.20 12.04 -7.05
CA ALA A 202 2.02 13.12 -6.07
C ALA A 202 2.91 14.32 -6.42
N LYS A 203 2.45 15.54 -6.16
CA LYS A 203 3.29 16.74 -6.38
C LYS A 203 4.49 16.76 -5.44
N ASP A 204 5.63 17.26 -5.92
CA ASP A 204 6.78 17.55 -5.07
C ASP A 204 6.50 18.82 -4.24
N ASN A 205 6.04 18.64 -3.01
CA ASN A 205 5.79 19.75 -2.08
C ASN A 205 7.05 20.13 -1.26
N LYS A 206 8.25 19.97 -1.81
CA LYS A 206 9.46 20.50 -1.17
C LYS A 206 9.34 22.02 -1.09
N LYS A 207 9.01 22.52 0.10
CA LYS A 207 9.15 23.94 0.42
C LYS A 207 10.58 24.34 0.10
N VAL A 208 10.74 25.19 -0.92
CA VAL A 208 12.03 25.82 -1.22
C VAL A 208 12.56 26.43 0.08
N ASP A 209 13.76 26.01 0.47
CA ASP A 209 14.41 26.53 1.67
C ASP A 209 14.79 28.00 1.42
N THR A 210 13.85 28.89 1.73
CA THR A 210 14.03 30.35 1.60
C THR A 210 15.00 30.92 2.63
N SER A 211 15.58 30.09 3.53
CA SER A 211 16.59 30.52 4.49
C SER A 211 17.88 31.04 3.84
N LYS A 212 18.11 30.73 2.55
CA LYS A 212 19.26 31.21 1.78
C LYS A 212 19.02 32.50 0.98
N ILE A 213 17.81 33.06 0.97
CA ILE A 213 17.55 34.37 0.34
C ILE A 213 17.84 35.49 1.34
N ALA A 214 19.12 35.67 1.67
CA ALA A 214 19.61 36.86 2.35
C ALA A 214 19.80 37.99 1.32
N LEU A 215 18.78 38.82 1.15
CA LEU A 215 18.92 40.10 0.44
C LEU A 215 19.30 41.19 1.46
N PRO A 216 20.47 41.86 1.31
CA PRO A 216 20.83 42.96 2.19
C PRO A 216 20.02 44.20 1.81
N GLY A 217 19.14 44.63 2.73
CA GLY A 217 18.64 46.01 2.78
C GLY A 217 17.49 46.35 1.82
N LYS A 218 16.26 46.39 2.37
CA LYS A 218 15.33 47.55 2.36
C LYS A 218 13.92 47.09 2.72
N LYS A 219 13.34 47.72 3.75
CA LYS A 219 11.94 47.55 4.17
C LYS A 219 10.99 47.95 3.03
N LYS A 220 10.35 46.97 2.37
CA LYS A 220 9.09 47.14 1.63
C LYS A 220 8.18 45.93 1.87
N LYS A 221 6.89 46.19 2.04
CA LYS A 221 5.80 45.21 2.26
C LYS A 221 5.95 44.02 1.31
N LYS A 222 6.18 42.81 1.84
CA LYS A 222 6.11 41.55 1.08
C LYS A 222 4.65 41.31 0.69
N LYS A 223 4.32 41.58 -0.57
CA LYS A 223 3.23 40.89 -1.24
C LYS A 223 3.79 39.49 -1.54
N GLN A 224 3.29 38.46 -0.86
CA GLN A 224 3.61 37.07 -1.19
C GLN A 224 3.07 36.85 -2.61
N VAL A 225 3.98 36.88 -3.58
CA VAL A 225 3.73 36.32 -4.90
C VAL A 225 4.18 34.87 -4.76
N GLU A 226 3.22 33.97 -4.60
CA GLU A 226 3.47 32.54 -4.74
C GLU A 226 3.79 32.30 -6.21
N VAL A 227 5.08 32.23 -6.52
CA VAL A 227 5.54 31.68 -7.79
C VAL A 227 5.50 30.18 -7.59
N GLU A 228 4.41 29.54 -8.03
CA GLU A 228 4.35 28.09 -8.21
C GLU A 228 5.29 27.74 -9.37
N GLU A 229 6.54 27.38 -9.10
CA GLU A 229 7.30 26.58 -10.05
C GLU A 229 6.62 25.21 -10.14
N GLU A 230 6.24 24.77 -11.35
CA GLU A 230 5.77 23.42 -11.61
C GLU A 230 6.92 22.43 -11.34
N GLN A 231 7.10 22.05 -10.07
CA GLN A 231 7.98 20.97 -9.66
C GLN A 231 7.30 19.65 -10.03
N GLY A 232 8.00 18.84 -10.82
CA GLY A 232 7.45 17.65 -11.47
C GLY A 232 6.83 16.65 -10.51
N ASP A 233 5.89 15.86 -11.02
CA ASP A 233 5.23 14.80 -10.27
C ASP A 233 6.23 13.74 -9.77
N GLN A 234 6.02 13.25 -8.55
CA GLN A 234 6.77 12.20 -7.89
C GLN A 234 5.94 10.92 -7.81
N TYR A 235 6.59 9.77 -7.98
CA TYR A 235 5.97 8.47 -7.78
C TYR A 235 5.60 8.24 -6.31
N MET A 236 4.39 7.76 -6.07
CA MET A 236 3.93 7.36 -4.74
C MET A 236 3.41 5.92 -4.71
N THR A 237 3.55 5.30 -3.54
CA THR A 237 2.72 4.19 -3.09
C THR A 237 1.67 4.72 -2.12
N ALA A 238 0.56 4.00 -2.01
CA ALA A 238 -0.54 4.34 -1.13
C ALA A 238 -1.11 3.07 -0.47
N TYR A 239 -1.41 3.16 0.83
CA TYR A 239 -1.99 2.08 1.63
C TYR A 239 -3.00 2.63 2.63
N ALA A 240 -3.83 1.77 3.20
CA ALA A 240 -4.81 2.13 4.22
C ALA A 240 -4.68 1.25 5.46
N LEU A 241 -4.44 1.89 6.61
CA LEU A 241 -4.66 1.26 7.91
C LEU A 241 -6.16 1.24 8.21
N ASN A 242 -6.62 0.20 8.91
CA ASN A 242 -8.03 -0.02 9.22
C ASN A 242 -8.29 -0.19 10.73
N GLU A 243 -9.27 0.54 11.26
CA GLU A 243 -9.82 0.38 12.62
C GLU A 243 -11.22 -0.26 12.51
N TYR A 244 -11.37 -1.50 12.98
CA TYR A 244 -12.65 -2.22 12.96
C TYR A 244 -13.43 -2.07 14.27
N ASP A 245 -12.74 -1.94 15.40
CA ASP A 245 -13.34 -1.72 16.71
C ASP A 245 -12.46 -0.76 17.54
N PRO A 246 -12.92 0.48 17.80
CA PRO A 246 -12.21 1.44 18.65
C PRO A 246 -11.96 0.96 20.09
N SER A 247 -12.71 -0.06 20.54
CA SER A 247 -12.60 -0.67 21.86
C SER A 247 -11.76 -1.96 21.86
N PHE A 248 -11.18 -2.36 20.73
CA PHE A 248 -10.45 -3.63 20.64
C PHE A 248 -9.37 -3.80 21.72
N ALA A 249 -8.57 -2.75 21.96
CA ALA A 249 -7.50 -2.80 22.96
C ALA A 249 -7.99 -2.80 24.43
N SER A 250 -9.29 -2.55 24.69
CA SER A 250 -9.89 -2.71 26.03
C SER A 250 -10.35 -4.14 26.31
N ASN A 251 -10.53 -4.95 25.27
CA ASN A 251 -10.98 -6.34 25.41
C ASN A 251 -9.81 -7.31 25.70
N ALA A 252 -8.57 -6.83 25.76
CA ALA A 252 -7.36 -7.60 26.04
C ALA A 252 -7.06 -7.66 27.56
N PRO A 253 -6.97 -8.84 28.21
CA PRO A 253 -6.61 -8.94 29.63
C PRO A 253 -5.07 -8.96 29.88
N PRO A 254 -4.55 -8.31 30.95
CA PRO A 254 -5.15 -7.22 31.70
C PRO A 254 -4.87 -5.91 30.94
N ALA A 255 -5.93 -5.26 30.44
CA ALA A 255 -5.81 -3.97 29.78
C ALA A 255 -5.14 -3.00 30.76
N ARG A 256 -3.94 -2.52 30.44
CA ARG A 256 -3.36 -1.41 31.21
C ARG A 256 -4.26 -0.20 30.96
N PRO A 257 -4.63 0.58 31.99
CA PRO A 257 -5.37 1.82 31.78
C PRO A 257 -4.64 2.69 30.75
N GLY A 258 -5.31 3.03 29.63
CA GLY A 258 -4.75 3.88 28.56
C GLY A 258 -4.19 3.16 27.32
N THR A 259 -4.44 1.86 27.12
CA THR A 259 -4.02 1.13 25.90
C THR A 259 -4.97 1.26 24.72
N THR A 260 -6.18 1.78 24.90
CA THR A 260 -7.13 2.06 23.82
C THR A 260 -6.83 3.40 23.17
N ILE A 261 -6.46 3.36 21.89
CA ILE A 261 -6.34 4.56 21.06
C ILE A 261 -7.52 4.57 20.10
N ASN A 262 -8.59 5.26 20.48
CA ASN A 262 -9.70 5.56 19.58
C ASN A 262 -9.23 6.58 18.54
N TRP A 263 -9.24 6.19 17.27
CA TRP A 263 -8.70 7.02 16.19
C TRP A 263 -9.43 8.36 16.06
N ARG A 264 -10.76 8.38 16.23
CA ARG A 264 -11.57 9.61 16.12
C ARG A 264 -11.18 10.67 17.14
N GLU A 265 -10.71 10.25 18.32
CA GLU A 265 -10.29 11.14 19.40
C GLU A 265 -8.81 11.56 19.29
N LYS A 266 -7.99 10.66 18.73
CA LYS A 266 -6.52 10.72 18.87
C LYS A 266 -5.77 11.07 17.59
N LEU A 267 -6.32 10.87 16.40
CA LEU A 267 -5.63 11.19 15.14
C LEU A 267 -5.28 12.67 15.03
N ASP A 268 -6.21 13.58 15.32
CA ASP A 268 -5.98 15.02 15.22
C ASP A 268 -4.98 15.55 16.29
N ASN A 269 -4.97 14.94 17.48
CA ASN A 269 -4.25 15.48 18.65
C ASN A 269 -2.94 14.73 18.95
N GLN A 270 -2.89 13.43 18.63
CA GLN A 270 -1.81 12.50 18.99
C GLN A 270 -1.54 11.51 17.83
N PRO A 271 -1.34 11.98 16.58
CA PRO A 271 -1.17 11.10 15.42
C PRO A 271 0.02 10.15 15.57
N GLY A 272 1.10 10.61 16.22
CA GLY A 272 2.27 9.78 16.50
C GLY A 272 1.97 8.61 17.45
N ALA A 273 1.04 8.78 18.41
CA ALA A 273 0.64 7.70 19.30
C ALA A 273 -0.22 6.65 18.58
N VAL A 274 -1.14 7.11 17.70
CA VAL A 274 -1.92 6.23 16.82
C VAL A 274 -0.99 5.41 15.94
N LEU A 275 -0.07 6.08 15.23
CA LEU A 275 0.88 5.40 14.34
C LEU A 275 1.79 4.43 15.10
N ALA A 276 2.28 4.80 16.30
CA ALA A 276 3.11 3.91 17.11
C ALA A 276 2.35 2.65 17.56
N SER A 277 1.06 2.77 17.89
CA SER A 277 0.19 1.62 18.19
C SER A 277 0.03 0.73 16.96
N GLU A 278 -0.22 1.32 15.80
CA GLU A 278 -0.35 0.57 14.54
C GLU A 278 0.96 -0.12 14.14
N MET A 279 2.11 0.53 14.32
CA MET A 279 3.42 -0.10 14.13
C MET A 279 3.64 -1.30 15.05
N LYS A 280 3.07 -1.29 16.26
CA LYS A 280 3.13 -2.44 17.17
C LYS A 280 2.18 -3.55 16.75
N ASN A 281 0.92 -3.23 16.43
CA ASN A 281 -0.12 -4.23 16.19
C ASN A 281 -0.10 -4.80 14.76
N ASN A 282 0.44 -4.04 13.80
CA ASN A 282 0.49 -4.35 12.37
C ASN A 282 1.93 -4.30 11.83
N SER A 283 2.92 -4.70 12.64
CA SER A 283 4.37 -4.56 12.36
C SER A 283 4.78 -5.23 11.05
N PHE A 284 4.32 -6.45 10.77
CA PHE A 284 4.64 -7.15 9.53
C PHE A 284 4.02 -6.47 8.31
N LYS A 285 2.73 -6.11 8.37
CA LYS A 285 2.01 -5.38 7.31
C LYS A 285 2.69 -4.06 6.94
N LEU A 286 2.98 -3.21 7.93
CA LEU A 286 3.64 -1.91 7.70
C LEU A 286 5.08 -2.06 7.18
N ALA A 287 5.81 -3.07 7.65
CA ALA A 287 7.14 -3.35 7.14
C ALA A 287 7.10 -3.79 5.67
N LYS A 288 6.13 -4.65 5.27
CA LYS A 288 5.95 -5.06 3.87
C LYS A 288 5.67 -3.86 2.96
N TRP A 289 4.73 -2.99 3.33
CA TRP A 289 4.42 -1.78 2.58
C TRP A 289 5.63 -0.86 2.42
N THR A 290 6.42 -0.72 3.48
CA THR A 290 7.66 0.07 3.43
C THR A 290 8.67 -0.57 2.46
N ALA A 291 8.87 -1.89 2.53
CA ALA A 291 9.76 -2.61 1.63
C ALA A 291 9.33 -2.50 0.17
N GLN A 292 8.02 -2.67 -0.12
CA GLN A 292 7.45 -2.47 -1.46
C GLN A 292 7.71 -1.06 -1.98
N SER A 293 7.45 -0.04 -1.15
CA SER A 293 7.69 1.37 -1.50
C SER A 293 9.15 1.66 -1.84
N MET A 294 10.07 1.08 -1.07
CA MET A 294 11.51 1.20 -1.31
C MET A 294 11.94 0.47 -2.59
N LEU A 295 11.44 -0.75 -2.81
CA LEU A 295 11.70 -1.54 -4.01
C LEU A 295 11.18 -0.85 -5.27
N ALA A 296 9.99 -0.25 -5.23
CA ALA A 296 9.40 0.51 -6.33
C ALA A 296 10.13 1.84 -6.61
N GLY A 297 10.90 2.35 -5.64
CA GLY A 297 11.54 3.65 -5.72
C GLY A 297 10.51 4.78 -5.64
N ALA A 298 9.45 4.60 -4.87
CA ALA A 298 8.48 5.63 -4.57
C ALA A 298 9.14 6.72 -3.72
N SER A 299 8.89 7.99 -4.06
CA SER A 299 9.38 9.13 -3.27
C SER A 299 8.52 9.40 -2.05
N GLN A 300 7.24 9.01 -2.11
CA GLN A 300 6.29 9.17 -1.02
C GLN A 300 5.52 7.85 -0.82
N MET A 301 5.25 7.52 0.44
CA MET A 301 4.30 6.48 0.83
C MET A 301 3.15 7.16 1.57
N LYS A 302 1.97 7.20 0.94
CA LYS A 302 0.75 7.76 1.54
C LYS A 302 0.04 6.68 2.37
N ILE A 303 -0.34 7.00 3.60
CA ILE A 303 -1.08 6.08 4.48
C ILE A 303 -2.38 6.77 4.89
N GLY A 304 -3.51 6.15 4.53
CA GLY A 304 -4.83 6.56 5.03
C GLY A 304 -5.20 5.84 6.32
N PHE A 305 -5.99 6.51 7.15
CA PHE A 305 -6.59 5.96 8.36
C PHE A 305 -8.09 5.78 8.14
N VAL A 306 -8.52 4.54 7.91
CA VAL A 306 -9.92 4.21 7.64
C VAL A 306 -10.53 3.50 8.84
N SER A 307 -11.71 3.92 9.28
CA SER A 307 -12.43 3.29 10.39
C SER A 307 -13.83 2.86 9.96
N ARG A 308 -14.35 1.75 10.49
CA ARG A 308 -15.77 1.40 10.35
C ARG A 308 -16.63 2.56 10.89
N ILE A 309 -17.77 2.84 10.25
CA ILE A 309 -18.72 3.84 10.77
C ILE A 309 -19.37 3.34 12.06
N ASN A 310 -19.81 2.08 12.04
CA ASN A 310 -20.31 1.34 13.20
C ASN A 310 -19.43 0.11 13.39
N PRO A 311 -18.85 -0.13 14.58
CA PRO A 311 -18.02 -1.32 14.84
C PRO A 311 -18.69 -2.65 14.49
N LYS A 312 -20.02 -2.71 14.55
CA LYS A 312 -20.84 -3.89 14.19
C LYS A 312 -21.15 -4.02 12.69
N ASN A 313 -20.73 -3.07 11.85
CA ASN A 313 -20.96 -3.07 10.41
C ASN A 313 -19.64 -3.04 9.64
N ALA A 314 -19.26 -4.17 9.04
CA ALA A 314 -18.03 -4.33 8.24
C ALA A 314 -18.13 -3.80 6.80
N TYR A 315 -19.27 -3.21 6.40
CA TYR A 315 -19.51 -2.78 5.02
C TYR A 315 -19.44 -1.26 4.81
N GLU A 316 -19.44 -0.48 5.90
CA GLU A 316 -19.46 0.98 5.84
C GLU A 316 -18.26 1.57 6.58
N HIS A 317 -17.45 2.34 5.85
CA HIS A 317 -16.20 2.90 6.35
C HIS A 317 -16.08 4.39 6.06
N THR A 318 -15.22 5.05 6.84
CA THR A 318 -14.89 6.45 6.66
C THR A 318 -13.38 6.67 6.79
N VAL A 319 -12.85 7.51 5.92
CA VAL A 319 -11.46 7.99 5.95
C VAL A 319 -11.39 9.13 6.97
N LEU A 320 -10.49 8.98 7.94
CA LEU A 320 -10.29 9.91 9.05
C LEU A 320 -9.06 10.80 8.88
N ALA A 321 -8.03 10.33 8.16
CA ALA A 321 -6.80 11.05 7.86
C ALA A 321 -6.10 10.39 6.66
#